data_AF-A6VK15-F1
#
_entry.id   AF-A6VK15-F1
#
_cell.length_a   1.000
_cell.length_b   1.000
_cell.length_c   1.000
_cell.angle_alpha   90.00
_cell.angle_beta   90.00
_cell.angle_gamma   90.00
#
_symmetry.space_group_name_H-M   'P 1'
#
loop_
_entity.id
_entity.type
_entity.pdbx_description
1 polymer ?
#
loop_
_entity_poly.entity_id
_entity_poly.type
_entity_poly.pdbx_seq_one_letter_code
_entity_poly.pdbx_strand_id
1 'polypeptide(L)'
;MILLVSPKDVAEAHEAIEGGADIIDVKNPPEGSLGANFPWVIKETREATPEGMLVSAAIGDVPYKPGTVTLAALGAAISGADYIKVGLYGTRSYQEALDVMKNVTKAVKDSGENKIVVAAGYADAYRVGGVDPLIIPRVARDAGCDVAMLDTAVKDGKTLFDHMSIELLKEFVEETHKYGMKCALAGSIKIEEIPMLKEINCDIVGVRGAACTKGDRNEGRIQKDLVKEIVKVCRQ
;
A
#
# COMPACT_ATOMS: atom_id res chain seq x y z
N MET A 1 -7.47 12.52 -6.42
CA MET A 1 -7.02 11.28 -5.76
C MET A 1 -5.69 10.87 -6.38
N ILE A 2 -4.74 10.43 -5.57
CA ILE A 2 -3.41 9.97 -6.00
C ILE A 2 -3.52 8.51 -6.44
N LEU A 3 -2.97 8.18 -7.62
CA LEU A 3 -2.88 6.82 -8.10
C LEU A 3 -1.54 6.19 -7.73
N LEU A 4 -1.59 5.11 -6.97
CA LEU A 4 -0.46 4.25 -6.67
C LEU A 4 -0.58 2.95 -7.47
N VAL A 5 0.41 2.64 -8.29
CA VAL A 5 0.44 1.44 -9.13
C VAL A 5 1.55 0.51 -8.66
N SER A 6 1.24 -0.78 -8.50
CA SER A 6 2.19 -1.74 -7.91
C SER A 6 2.87 -2.68 -8.93
N PRO A 7 3.98 -2.28 -9.57
CA PRO A 7 4.77 -3.16 -10.45
C PRO A 7 5.55 -4.23 -9.65
N LYS A 8 5.85 -5.35 -10.33
CA LYS A 8 6.70 -6.42 -9.78
C LYS A 8 8.16 -6.37 -10.24
N ASP A 9 8.42 -5.66 -11.34
CA ASP A 9 9.73 -5.51 -11.96
C ASP A 9 9.86 -4.11 -12.59
N VAL A 10 11.08 -3.75 -13.00
CA VAL A 10 11.39 -2.44 -13.60
C VAL A 10 10.63 -2.23 -14.92
N ALA A 11 10.37 -3.30 -15.68
CA ALA A 11 9.62 -3.20 -16.94
C ALA A 11 8.16 -2.76 -16.69
N GLU A 12 7.49 -3.35 -15.71
CA GLU A 12 6.15 -2.90 -15.29
C GLU A 12 6.19 -1.50 -14.67
N ALA A 13 7.28 -1.12 -13.99
CA ALA A 13 7.44 0.22 -13.45
C ALA A 13 7.49 1.28 -14.57
N HIS A 14 8.21 1.02 -15.66
CA HIS A 14 8.22 1.90 -16.83
C HIS A 14 6.81 2.09 -17.42
N GLU A 15 6.05 1.01 -17.58
CA GLU A 15 4.66 1.07 -18.06
C GLU A 15 3.77 1.92 -17.12
N ALA A 16 3.94 1.78 -15.80
CA ALA A 16 3.21 2.59 -14.82
C ALA A 16 3.59 4.08 -14.88
N ILE A 17 4.88 4.39 -15.03
CA ILE A 17 5.40 5.76 -15.15
C ILE A 17 4.85 6.42 -16.42
N GLU A 18 5.01 5.77 -17.58
CA GLU A 18 4.49 6.29 -18.86
C GLU A 18 2.95 6.36 -18.89
N GLY A 19 2.29 5.55 -18.07
CA GLY A 19 0.86 5.59 -17.82
C GLY A 19 0.39 6.82 -17.06
N GLY A 20 1.30 7.50 -16.35
CA GLY A 20 1.01 8.67 -15.54
C GLY A 20 0.60 8.37 -14.11
N ALA A 21 1.01 7.22 -13.55
CA ALA A 21 0.88 6.95 -12.12
C ALA A 21 1.58 8.03 -11.28
N ASP A 22 1.03 8.32 -10.09
CA ASP A 22 1.60 9.34 -9.20
C ASP A 22 2.65 8.74 -8.24
N ILE A 23 2.48 7.47 -7.84
CA ILE A 23 3.40 6.72 -6.98
C ILE A 23 3.66 5.33 -7.57
N ILE A 24 4.93 4.93 -7.64
CA ILE A 24 5.36 3.60 -8.09
C ILE A 24 5.60 2.70 -6.88
N ASP A 25 4.83 1.62 -6.73
CA ASP A 25 4.85 0.76 -5.54
C ASP A 25 5.44 -0.63 -5.80
N VAL A 26 6.74 -0.77 -5.52
CA VAL A 26 7.47 -2.01 -5.71
C VAL A 26 6.91 -3.10 -4.78
N LYS A 27 6.36 -4.15 -5.39
CA LYS A 27 5.77 -5.31 -4.70
C LYS A 27 6.25 -6.62 -5.30
N ASN A 28 6.17 -7.70 -4.53
CA ASN A 28 6.44 -9.07 -4.99
C ASN A 28 5.16 -9.91 -4.84
N PRO A 29 4.29 -10.00 -5.87
CA PRO A 29 3.00 -10.67 -5.77
C PRO A 29 3.03 -12.13 -5.28
N PRO A 30 4.04 -12.95 -5.63
CA PRO A 30 4.23 -14.30 -5.05
C PRO A 30 4.41 -14.35 -3.52
N GLU A 31 4.92 -13.29 -2.90
CA GLU A 31 5.10 -13.21 -1.43
C GLU A 31 3.86 -12.70 -0.68
N GLY A 32 2.75 -12.48 -1.39
CA GLY A 32 1.48 -12.13 -0.79
C GLY A 32 0.88 -10.84 -1.31
N SER A 33 0.01 -10.24 -0.50
CA SER A 33 -0.77 -9.06 -0.87
C SER A 33 0.08 -7.78 -0.85
N LEU A 34 0.91 -7.64 0.19
CA LEU A 34 1.92 -6.61 0.40
C LEU A 34 3.32 -7.24 0.38
N GLY A 35 3.52 -8.29 -0.43
CA GLY A 35 4.76 -9.06 -0.52
C GLY A 35 6.00 -8.20 -0.80
N ALA A 36 7.08 -8.50 -0.09
CA ALA A 36 8.33 -7.74 -0.14
C ALA A 36 9.10 -8.07 -1.42
N ASN A 37 9.58 -7.04 -2.12
CA ASN A 37 10.51 -7.25 -3.22
C ASN A 37 11.96 -7.12 -2.73
N PHE A 38 12.90 -7.58 -3.54
CA PHE A 38 14.31 -7.58 -3.17
C PHE A 38 14.89 -6.16 -3.15
N PRO A 39 15.89 -5.88 -2.28
CA PRO A 39 16.56 -4.58 -2.21
C PRO A 39 17.05 -4.04 -3.57
N TRP A 40 17.64 -4.89 -4.41
CA TRP A 40 18.11 -4.48 -5.74
C TRP A 40 16.97 -4.11 -6.69
N VAL A 41 15.80 -4.76 -6.60
CA VAL A 41 14.63 -4.39 -7.41
C VAL A 41 14.07 -3.04 -6.99
N ILE A 42 14.03 -2.75 -5.68
CA ILE A 42 13.65 -1.44 -5.16
C ILE A 42 14.62 -0.36 -5.68
N LYS A 43 15.93 -0.64 -5.60
CA LYS A 43 16.98 0.26 -6.06
C LYS A 43 16.89 0.52 -7.57
N GLU A 44 16.82 -0.52 -8.38
CA GLU A 44 16.70 -0.40 -9.84
C GLU A 44 15.41 0.36 -10.23
N THR A 45 14.30 0.11 -9.53
CA THR A 45 13.05 0.86 -9.77
C THR A 45 13.19 2.33 -9.40
N ARG A 46 13.88 2.65 -8.29
CA ARG A 46 14.17 4.04 -7.90
C ARG A 46 15.03 4.75 -8.93
N GLU A 47 16.07 4.08 -9.45
CA GLU A 47 16.94 4.61 -10.51
C GLU A 47 16.20 4.84 -11.83
N ALA A 48 15.22 3.97 -12.14
CA ALA A 48 14.36 4.11 -13.33
C ALA A 48 13.23 5.16 -13.17
N THR A 49 12.88 5.55 -11.94
CA THR A 49 11.77 6.47 -11.65
C THR A 49 12.27 7.92 -11.60
N PRO A 50 11.63 8.88 -12.30
CA PRO A 50 12.02 10.29 -12.28
C PRO A 50 12.16 10.88 -10.87
N GLU A 51 13.12 11.78 -10.64
CA GLU A 51 13.46 12.33 -9.32
C GLU A 51 12.26 12.96 -8.58
N GLY A 52 11.34 13.60 -9.30
CA GLY A 52 10.13 14.21 -8.73
C GLY A 52 8.98 13.25 -8.44
N MET A 53 9.12 11.96 -8.76
CA MET A 53 8.09 10.94 -8.56
C MET A 53 8.50 10.00 -7.42
N LEU A 54 7.56 9.69 -6.53
CA LEU A 54 7.82 8.93 -5.30
C LEU A 54 7.76 7.43 -5.55
N VAL A 55 8.65 6.70 -4.88
CA VAL A 55 8.71 5.23 -4.90
C VAL A 55 8.26 4.68 -3.55
N SER A 56 7.25 3.82 -3.58
CA SER A 56 6.82 3.00 -2.45
C SER A 56 7.40 1.60 -2.55
N ALA A 57 7.67 0.98 -1.41
CA ALA A 57 7.98 -0.43 -1.32
C ALA A 57 7.14 -1.06 -0.20
N ALA A 58 6.50 -2.18 -0.52
CA ALA A 58 5.94 -3.05 0.50
C ALA A 58 7.05 -3.90 1.12
N ILE A 59 7.04 -4.06 2.45
CA ILE A 59 8.05 -4.86 3.17
C ILE A 59 7.52 -6.23 3.62
N GLY A 60 6.34 -6.62 3.16
CA GLY A 60 5.74 -7.92 3.39
C GLY A 60 4.39 -7.87 4.12
N ASP A 61 3.72 -9.01 4.04
CA ASP A 61 2.66 -9.42 4.96
C ASP A 61 3.36 -9.86 6.26
N VAL A 62 3.67 -8.92 7.15
CA VAL A 62 4.68 -9.13 8.20
C VAL A 62 4.18 -9.96 9.38
N PRO A 63 5.03 -10.80 9.99
CA PRO A 63 4.72 -11.46 11.26
C PRO A 63 4.81 -10.49 12.44
N TYR A 64 4.31 -10.90 13.61
CA TYR A 64 4.63 -10.21 14.87
C TYR A 64 6.09 -10.49 15.29
N LYS A 65 7.04 -9.80 14.66
CA LYS A 65 8.48 -9.83 14.97
C LYS A 65 9.09 -8.43 14.80
N PRO A 66 8.86 -7.48 15.72
CA PRO A 66 9.22 -6.07 15.54
C PRO A 66 10.67 -5.85 15.09
N GLY A 67 11.65 -6.55 15.68
CA GLY A 67 13.06 -6.42 15.26
C GLY A 67 13.32 -6.84 13.82
N THR A 68 12.77 -7.97 13.37
CA THR A 68 12.90 -8.44 11.97
C THR A 68 12.23 -7.46 11.00
N VAL A 69 11.02 -7.00 11.33
CA VAL A 69 10.27 -6.07 10.50
C VAL A 69 10.98 -4.73 10.39
N THR A 70 11.58 -4.27 11.48
CA THR A 70 12.35 -3.01 11.52
C THR A 70 13.60 -3.08 10.63
N LEU A 71 14.30 -4.21 10.60
CA LEU A 71 15.42 -4.43 9.68
C LEU A 71 14.96 -4.43 8.21
N ALA A 72 13.82 -5.04 7.91
CA ALA A 72 13.24 -5.01 6.55
C ALA A 72 12.82 -3.58 6.13
N ALA A 73 12.19 -2.84 7.05
CA ALA A 73 11.81 -1.44 6.84
C ALA A 73 13.02 -0.55 6.53
N LEU A 74 14.09 -0.67 7.33
CA LEU A 74 15.34 0.03 7.10
C LEU A 74 15.97 -0.40 5.77
N GLY A 75 15.95 -1.69 5.44
CA GLY A 75 16.43 -2.21 4.17
C GLY A 75 15.73 -1.57 2.96
N ALA A 76 14.40 -1.45 3.00
CA ALA A 76 13.62 -0.79 1.95
C ALA A 76 13.94 0.72 1.85
N ALA A 77 14.03 1.40 2.99
CA ALA A 77 14.38 2.81 3.08
C ALA A 77 15.76 3.12 2.49
N ILE A 78 16.76 2.29 2.81
CA ILE A 78 18.14 2.39 2.28
C ILE A 78 18.21 2.01 0.80
N SER A 79 17.34 1.12 0.34
CA SER A 79 17.24 0.73 -1.07
C SER A 79 16.61 1.82 -1.97
N GLY A 80 16.15 2.93 -1.39
CA GLY A 80 15.64 4.08 -2.14
C GLY A 80 14.13 4.27 -2.08
N ALA A 81 13.40 3.51 -1.25
CA ALA A 81 11.98 3.76 -1.05
C ALA A 81 11.73 5.06 -0.26
N ASP A 82 10.77 5.83 -0.75
CA ASP A 82 10.20 7.02 -0.10
C ASP A 82 9.05 6.64 0.82
N TYR A 83 8.18 5.72 0.37
CA TYR A 83 7.09 5.13 1.16
C TYR A 83 7.45 3.72 1.61
N ILE A 84 7.45 3.47 2.91
CA ILE A 84 7.68 2.15 3.51
C ILE A 84 6.34 1.61 3.99
N LYS A 85 5.84 0.56 3.34
CA LYS A 85 4.51 0.01 3.61
C LYS A 85 4.57 -1.34 4.30
N VAL A 86 3.90 -1.41 5.44
CA VAL A 86 3.92 -2.56 6.34
C VAL A 86 2.54 -3.21 6.39
N GLY A 87 2.43 -4.44 5.90
CA GLY A 87 1.20 -5.20 6.02
C GLY A 87 1.09 -5.91 7.36
N LEU A 88 0.22 -5.46 8.25
CA LEU A 88 0.05 -5.97 9.63
C LEU A 88 -0.68 -7.33 9.68
N TYR A 89 -0.14 -8.32 8.97
CA TYR A 89 -0.76 -9.62 8.71
C TYR A 89 -0.70 -10.54 9.92
N GLY A 90 0.45 -10.58 10.60
CA GLY A 90 0.74 -11.46 11.72
C GLY A 90 0.40 -10.88 13.09
N THR A 91 -0.03 -9.62 13.17
CA THR A 91 -0.47 -8.99 14.42
C THR A 91 -1.94 -9.32 14.69
N ARG A 92 -2.28 -9.53 15.96
CA ARG A 92 -3.59 -10.02 16.42
C ARG A 92 -4.33 -9.01 17.30
N SER A 93 -3.64 -7.98 17.76
CA SER A 93 -4.19 -6.99 18.67
C SER A 93 -3.64 -5.59 18.38
N TYR A 94 -4.30 -4.58 18.94
CA TYR A 94 -3.82 -3.21 18.95
C TYR A 94 -2.37 -3.10 19.45
N GLN A 95 -2.05 -3.79 20.54
CA GLN A 95 -0.74 -3.68 21.18
C GLN A 95 0.38 -4.27 20.32
N GLU A 96 0.13 -5.39 19.64
CA GLU A 96 1.10 -6.00 18.72
C GLU A 96 1.31 -5.13 17.48
N ALA A 97 0.22 -4.61 16.90
CA ALA A 97 0.28 -3.71 15.76
C ALA A 97 1.05 -2.42 16.09
N LEU A 98 0.78 -1.82 17.25
CA LEU A 98 1.50 -0.66 17.75
C LEU A 98 2.98 -0.95 18.01
N ASP A 99 3.31 -2.11 18.59
CA ASP A 99 4.70 -2.51 18.86
C ASP A 99 5.50 -2.66 17.57
N VAL A 100 4.94 -3.31 16.54
CA VAL A 100 5.58 -3.38 15.22
C VAL A 100 5.75 -1.99 14.62
N MET A 101 4.66 -1.21 14.51
CA MET A 101 4.70 0.05 13.79
C MET A 101 5.55 1.11 14.48
N LYS A 102 5.55 1.18 15.83
CA LYS A 102 6.38 2.14 16.57
C LYS A 102 7.87 1.93 16.31
N ASN A 103 8.31 0.67 16.28
CA ASN A 103 9.71 0.33 16.00
C ASN A 103 10.07 0.56 14.52
N VAL A 104 9.16 0.24 13.59
CA VAL A 104 9.34 0.55 12.16
C VAL A 104 9.44 2.05 11.94
N THR A 105 8.50 2.85 12.44
CA THR A 105 8.51 4.30 12.29
C THR A 105 9.82 4.88 12.79
N LYS A 106 10.26 4.46 13.99
CA LYS A 106 11.54 4.91 14.55
C LYS A 106 12.70 4.65 13.58
N ALA A 107 12.88 3.42 13.11
CA ALA A 107 14.02 3.10 12.24
C ALA A 107 13.96 3.79 10.87
N VAL A 108 12.76 3.93 10.30
CA VAL A 108 12.59 4.62 9.02
C VAL A 108 12.87 6.11 9.17
N LYS A 109 12.32 6.78 10.19
CA LYS A 109 12.52 8.21 10.42
C LYS A 109 13.97 8.53 10.82
N ASP A 110 14.61 7.66 11.62
CA ASP A 110 16.04 7.78 11.95
C ASP A 110 16.94 7.67 10.68
N SER A 111 16.47 7.00 9.62
CA SER A 111 17.18 6.90 8.33
C SER A 111 16.88 8.05 7.36
N GLY A 112 15.85 8.86 7.62
CA GLY A 112 15.45 10.00 6.79
C GLY A 112 14.08 10.54 7.19
N GLU A 113 14.04 11.79 7.65
CA GLU A 113 12.83 12.43 8.21
C GLU A 113 11.69 12.55 7.19
N ASN A 114 12.02 12.74 5.90
CA ASN A 114 11.04 12.88 4.81
C ASN A 114 10.44 11.54 4.35
N LYS A 115 10.90 10.41 4.88
CA LYS A 115 10.36 9.09 4.50
C LYS A 115 8.97 8.90 5.09
N ILE A 116 8.10 8.25 4.34
CA ILE A 116 6.68 8.12 4.63
C ILE A 116 6.39 6.68 5.07
N VAL A 117 5.82 6.52 6.26
CA VAL A 117 5.54 5.21 6.86
C VAL A 117 4.04 4.92 6.73
N VAL A 118 3.71 3.76 6.15
CA VAL A 118 2.34 3.31 5.91
C VAL A 118 2.03 2.09 6.77
N ALA A 119 1.07 2.22 7.68
CA ALA A 119 0.49 1.09 8.39
C ALA A 119 -0.69 0.54 7.59
N ALA A 120 -0.58 -0.70 7.10
CA ALA A 120 -1.63 -1.33 6.31
C ALA A 120 -2.29 -2.49 7.06
N GLY A 121 -3.61 -2.41 7.22
CA GLY A 121 -4.45 -3.54 7.63
C GLY A 121 -5.12 -4.21 6.43
N TYR A 122 -5.95 -5.22 6.74
CA TYR A 122 -6.65 -6.00 5.73
C TYR A 122 -8.15 -5.94 5.97
N ALA A 123 -8.91 -5.56 4.94
CA ALA A 123 -10.37 -5.52 4.99
C ALA A 123 -10.97 -6.91 5.28
N ASP A 124 -10.27 -7.97 4.87
CA ASP A 124 -10.62 -9.37 5.10
C ASP A 124 -9.81 -10.01 6.25
N ALA A 125 -9.33 -9.22 7.22
CA ALA A 125 -8.53 -9.70 8.35
C ALA A 125 -9.16 -10.89 9.10
N TYR A 126 -10.49 -10.96 9.16
CA TYR A 126 -11.23 -12.07 9.77
C TYR A 126 -10.94 -13.44 9.11
N ARG A 127 -10.49 -13.46 7.85
CA ARG A 127 -10.13 -14.68 7.12
C ARG A 127 -8.75 -15.20 7.48
N VAL A 128 -7.86 -14.33 7.96
CA VAL A 128 -6.46 -14.63 8.26
C VAL A 128 -6.12 -14.48 9.73
N GLY A 129 -7.12 -14.16 10.56
CA GLY A 129 -6.96 -13.87 11.98
C GLY A 129 -6.14 -12.61 12.24
N GLY A 130 -6.13 -11.65 11.31
CA GLY A 130 -5.41 -10.39 11.46
C GLY A 130 -6.04 -9.46 12.49
N VAL A 131 -5.33 -8.38 12.81
CA VAL A 131 -5.86 -7.27 13.62
C VAL A 131 -7.06 -6.62 12.92
N ASP A 132 -8.02 -6.13 13.70
CA ASP A 132 -9.19 -5.41 13.18
C ASP A 132 -8.76 -4.25 12.26
N PRO A 133 -9.23 -4.20 10.99
CA PRO A 133 -8.87 -3.12 10.08
C PRO A 133 -9.27 -1.73 10.59
N LEU A 134 -10.36 -1.60 11.35
CA LEU A 134 -10.84 -0.29 11.81
C LEU A 134 -9.96 0.35 12.89
N ILE A 135 -9.06 -0.41 13.52
CA ILE A 135 -8.13 0.16 14.51
C ILE A 135 -6.82 0.68 13.90
N ILE A 136 -6.57 0.43 12.62
CA ILE A 136 -5.34 0.82 11.93
C ILE A 136 -5.10 2.34 11.97
N PRO A 137 -6.09 3.24 11.80
CA PRO A 137 -5.86 4.68 11.94
C PRO A 137 -5.32 5.05 13.33
N ARG A 138 -5.83 4.40 14.38
CA ARG A 138 -5.35 4.62 15.75
C ARG A 138 -3.93 4.08 15.96
N VAL A 139 -3.62 2.90 15.42
CA VAL A 139 -2.27 2.32 15.44
C VAL A 139 -1.29 3.25 14.73
N ALA A 140 -1.64 3.70 13.53
CA ALA A 140 -0.83 4.60 12.71
C ALA A 140 -0.52 5.90 13.45
N ARG A 141 -1.54 6.54 14.05
CA ARG A 141 -1.37 7.75 14.86
C ARG A 141 -0.40 7.53 16.03
N ASP A 142 -0.64 6.51 16.85
CA ASP A 142 0.16 6.27 18.06
C ASP A 142 1.58 5.79 17.76
N ALA A 143 1.79 5.19 16.59
CA ALA A 143 3.11 4.83 16.08
C ALA A 143 3.82 5.98 15.34
N GLY A 144 3.18 7.14 15.13
CA GLY A 144 3.73 8.26 14.36
C GLY A 144 3.89 7.98 12.86
N CYS A 145 3.03 7.13 12.29
CA CYS A 145 2.97 6.88 10.86
C CYS A 145 2.38 8.08 10.11
N ASP A 146 2.57 8.11 8.79
CA ASP A 146 2.10 9.20 7.93
C ASP A 146 0.83 8.83 7.16
N VAL A 147 0.59 7.53 6.96
CA VAL A 147 -0.53 6.99 6.18
C VAL A 147 -1.13 5.76 6.88
N ALA A 148 -2.46 5.72 6.98
CA ALA A 148 -3.21 4.51 7.31
C ALA A 148 -3.79 3.90 6.02
N MET A 149 -3.70 2.57 5.89
CA MET A 149 -4.07 1.88 4.66
C MET A 149 -4.90 0.62 4.91
N LEU A 150 -5.79 0.30 3.96
CA LEU A 150 -6.41 -1.02 3.81
C LEU A 150 -6.04 -1.68 2.47
N ASP A 151 -5.80 -2.98 2.50
CA ASP A 151 -5.71 -3.88 1.33
C ASP A 151 -6.57 -5.13 1.60
N THR A 152 -6.49 -6.16 0.75
CA THR A 152 -7.06 -7.49 1.00
C THR A 152 -5.95 -8.54 1.08
N ALA A 153 -5.95 -9.36 2.13
CA ALA A 153 -4.95 -10.40 2.35
C ALA A 153 -5.12 -11.55 1.36
N VAL A 154 -6.34 -12.07 1.20
CA VAL A 154 -6.62 -13.20 0.31
C VAL A 154 -6.90 -12.69 -1.10
N LYS A 155 -6.12 -13.16 -2.07
CA LYS A 155 -6.25 -12.78 -3.49
C LYS A 155 -7.07 -13.80 -4.28
N ASP A 156 -8.33 -13.99 -3.92
CA ASP A 156 -9.28 -14.94 -4.54
C ASP A 156 -10.31 -14.27 -5.48
N GLY A 157 -10.01 -13.06 -5.95
CA GLY A 157 -10.88 -12.29 -6.85
C GLY A 157 -11.88 -11.38 -6.13
N LYS A 158 -11.99 -11.49 -4.80
CA LYS A 158 -12.75 -10.54 -3.99
C LYS A 158 -12.03 -9.21 -3.84
N THR A 159 -12.82 -8.15 -3.74
CA THR A 159 -12.45 -6.75 -3.67
C THR A 159 -12.59 -6.21 -2.25
N LEU A 160 -12.07 -5.01 -2.02
CA LEU A 160 -12.31 -4.24 -0.79
C LEU A 160 -13.82 -4.16 -0.45
N PHE A 161 -14.66 -3.93 -1.47
CA PHE A 161 -16.11 -3.76 -1.32
C PHE A 161 -16.85 -5.07 -1.04
N ASP A 162 -16.25 -6.23 -1.32
CA ASP A 162 -16.79 -7.53 -0.90
C ASP A 162 -16.60 -7.81 0.60
N HIS A 163 -15.74 -7.03 1.27
CA HIS A 163 -15.36 -7.23 2.67
C HIS A 163 -15.76 -6.08 3.59
N MET A 164 -15.83 -4.85 3.08
CA MET A 164 -16.23 -3.67 3.84
C MET A 164 -17.24 -2.83 3.06
N SER A 165 -18.28 -2.36 3.74
CA SER A 165 -19.26 -1.44 3.15
C SER A 165 -18.67 -0.04 2.97
N ILE A 166 -19.30 0.78 2.12
CA ILE A 166 -18.87 2.16 1.90
C ILE A 166 -18.92 2.99 3.20
N GLU A 167 -19.84 2.69 4.11
CA GLU A 167 -19.96 3.35 5.42
C GLU A 167 -18.75 3.05 6.31
N LEU A 168 -18.32 1.79 6.39
CA LEU A 168 -17.12 1.40 7.15
C LEU A 168 -15.84 1.96 6.52
N LEU A 169 -15.76 1.99 5.19
CA LEU A 169 -14.64 2.62 4.49
C LEU A 169 -14.62 4.14 4.74
N LYS A 170 -15.78 4.79 4.75
CA LYS A 170 -15.91 6.21 5.09
C LYS A 170 -15.47 6.48 6.54
N GLU A 171 -15.92 5.66 7.49
CA GLU A 171 -15.48 5.75 8.89
C GLU A 171 -13.94 5.65 9.00
N PHE A 172 -13.34 4.70 8.29
CA PHE A 172 -11.88 4.53 8.23
C PHE A 172 -11.16 5.78 7.70
N VAL A 173 -11.67 6.36 6.60
CA VAL A 173 -11.09 7.58 5.99
C VAL A 173 -11.23 8.77 6.94
N GLU A 174 -12.43 9.00 7.49
CA GLU A 174 -12.70 10.14 8.37
C GLU A 174 -11.87 10.08 9.65
N GLU A 175 -11.72 8.90 10.27
CA GLU A 175 -10.89 8.74 11.47
C GLU A 175 -9.40 8.92 11.15
N THR A 176 -8.94 8.49 9.97
CA THR A 176 -7.56 8.75 9.49
C THR A 176 -7.30 10.24 9.32
N HIS A 177 -8.22 10.96 8.66
CA HIS A 177 -8.11 12.40 8.41
C HIS A 177 -8.17 13.23 9.70
N LYS A 178 -8.97 12.80 10.69
CA LYS A 178 -9.04 13.42 12.01
C LYS A 178 -7.69 13.41 12.73
N TYR A 179 -6.82 12.47 12.42
CA TYR A 179 -5.45 12.40 12.92
C TYR A 179 -4.42 13.16 12.07
N GLY A 180 -4.86 13.86 11.01
CA GLY A 180 -3.99 14.63 10.12
C GLY A 180 -3.14 13.75 9.19
N MET A 181 -3.47 12.46 9.05
CA MET A 181 -2.77 11.51 8.18
C MET A 181 -3.51 11.36 6.86
N LYS A 182 -2.81 10.87 5.82
CA LYS A 182 -3.46 10.45 4.57
C LYS A 182 -4.04 9.05 4.70
N CYS A 183 -5.11 8.79 3.96
CA CYS A 183 -5.75 7.49 3.87
C CYS A 183 -5.49 6.85 2.50
N ALA A 184 -5.05 5.59 2.50
CA ALA A 184 -4.89 4.79 1.28
C ALA A 184 -5.84 3.59 1.27
N LEU A 185 -6.52 3.35 0.15
CA LEU A 185 -7.39 2.19 -0.03
C LEU A 185 -6.96 1.38 -1.26
N ALA A 186 -6.82 0.07 -1.06
CA ALA A 186 -6.46 -0.92 -2.07
C ALA A 186 -7.27 -2.20 -1.85
N GLY A 187 -6.87 -3.29 -2.49
CA GLY A 187 -7.55 -4.59 -2.36
C GLY A 187 -8.42 -4.92 -3.56
N SER A 188 -7.78 -5.38 -4.64
CA SER A 188 -8.42 -5.79 -5.90
C SER A 188 -9.44 -4.79 -6.47
N ILE A 189 -9.24 -3.49 -6.20
CA ILE A 189 -10.13 -2.42 -6.66
C ILE A 189 -10.24 -2.46 -8.19
N LYS A 190 -11.47 -2.41 -8.69
CA LYS A 190 -11.78 -2.29 -10.11
C LYS A 190 -11.91 -0.81 -10.51
N ILE A 191 -11.74 -0.52 -11.80
CA ILE A 191 -11.78 0.86 -12.30
C ILE A 191 -13.15 1.52 -12.05
N GLU A 192 -14.24 0.75 -12.10
CA GLU A 192 -15.60 1.22 -11.86
C GLU A 192 -15.87 1.56 -10.39
N GLU A 193 -15.01 1.09 -9.47
CA GLU A 193 -15.15 1.30 -8.04
C GLU A 193 -14.40 2.54 -7.53
N ILE A 194 -13.48 3.09 -8.33
CA ILE A 194 -12.68 4.28 -7.98
C ILE A 194 -13.54 5.51 -7.68
N PRO A 195 -14.62 5.81 -8.43
CA PRO A 195 -15.49 6.95 -8.09
C PRO A 195 -16.06 6.87 -6.67
N MET A 196 -16.42 5.67 -6.19
CA MET A 196 -16.93 5.50 -4.82
C MET A 196 -15.86 5.82 -3.76
N LEU A 197 -14.60 5.45 -4.01
CA LEU A 197 -13.48 5.82 -3.13
C LEU A 197 -13.27 7.35 -3.10
N LYS A 198 -13.56 8.03 -4.21
CA LYS A 198 -13.43 9.49 -4.30
C LYS A 198 -14.52 10.19 -3.50
N GLU A 199 -15.75 9.68 -3.54
CA GLU A 199 -16.88 10.22 -2.77
C GLU A 199 -16.63 10.21 -1.25
N ILE A 200 -15.85 9.25 -0.75
CA ILE A 200 -15.45 9.17 0.66
C ILE A 200 -14.12 9.87 0.96
N ASN A 201 -13.60 10.68 0.04
CA ASN A 201 -12.35 11.44 0.17
C ASN A 201 -11.08 10.58 0.37
N CYS A 202 -11.02 9.37 -0.19
CA CYS A 202 -9.78 8.61 -0.18
C CYS A 202 -8.64 9.37 -0.87
N ASP A 203 -7.47 9.49 -0.22
CA ASP A 203 -6.35 10.26 -0.75
C ASP A 203 -5.59 9.47 -1.82
N ILE A 204 -5.33 8.18 -1.57
CA ILE A 204 -4.49 7.32 -2.39
C ILE A 204 -5.24 6.02 -2.72
N VAL A 205 -5.43 5.72 -4.01
CA VAL A 205 -5.93 4.42 -4.45
C VAL A 205 -4.76 3.55 -4.92
N GLY A 206 -4.67 2.33 -4.39
CA GLY A 206 -3.64 1.35 -4.76
C GLY A 206 -4.17 0.28 -5.70
N VAL A 207 -3.55 0.11 -6.87
CA VAL A 207 -3.97 -0.87 -7.87
C VAL A 207 -2.81 -1.72 -8.42
N ARG A 208 -3.15 -2.95 -8.82
CA ARG A 208 -2.30 -3.80 -9.67
C ARG A 208 -3.14 -4.50 -10.73
N GLY A 209 -4.11 -5.32 -10.30
CA GLY A 209 -4.95 -6.11 -11.20
C GLY A 209 -5.62 -5.27 -12.28
N ALA A 210 -6.23 -4.14 -11.91
CA ALA A 210 -6.86 -3.21 -12.86
C ALA A 210 -5.88 -2.62 -13.88
N ALA A 211 -4.59 -2.52 -13.55
CA ALA A 211 -3.56 -2.03 -14.46
C ALA A 211 -2.91 -3.14 -15.31
N CYS A 212 -3.20 -4.42 -15.00
CA CYS A 212 -2.62 -5.58 -15.67
C CYS A 212 -3.47 -6.08 -16.84
N THR A 213 -2.81 -6.66 -17.85
CA THR A 213 -3.50 -7.41 -18.91
C THR A 213 -4.44 -8.47 -18.34
N LYS A 214 -5.62 -8.62 -18.97
CA LYS A 214 -6.70 -9.52 -18.53
C LYS A 214 -7.27 -9.23 -17.14
N GLY A 215 -6.89 -8.12 -16.49
CA GLY A 215 -7.22 -7.86 -15.09
C GLY A 215 -6.49 -8.79 -14.10
N ASP A 216 -5.48 -9.54 -14.55
CA ASP A 216 -4.84 -10.58 -13.76
C ASP A 216 -3.52 -10.08 -13.16
N ARG A 217 -3.43 -10.05 -11.82
CA ARG A 217 -2.23 -9.56 -11.13
C ARG A 217 -1.03 -10.52 -11.20
N ASN A 218 -1.25 -11.80 -11.46
CA ASN A 218 -0.22 -12.84 -11.42
C ASN A 218 0.35 -13.08 -12.82
N GLU A 219 -0.53 -13.47 -13.76
CA GLU A 219 -0.16 -13.81 -15.14
C GLU A 219 -0.16 -12.59 -16.07
N GLY A 220 -0.92 -11.54 -15.71
CA GLY A 220 -0.93 -10.29 -16.44
C GLY A 220 0.28 -9.41 -16.12
N ARG A 221 0.52 -8.46 -17.01
CA ARG A 221 1.55 -7.41 -16.86
C ARG A 221 0.90 -6.04 -16.94
N ILE A 222 1.45 -5.10 -16.19
CA ILE A 222 1.02 -3.71 -16.24
C ILE A 222 1.16 -3.16 -17.66
N GLN A 223 0.14 -2.44 -18.13
CA GLN A 223 0.19 -1.73 -19.41
C GLN A 223 -0.08 -0.24 -19.21
N LYS A 224 0.73 0.58 -19.85
CA LYS A 224 0.61 2.04 -19.89
C LYS A 224 -0.81 2.52 -20.19
N ASP A 225 -1.47 1.94 -21.18
CA ASP A 225 -2.78 2.44 -21.60
C ASP A 225 -3.89 2.12 -20.57
N LEU A 226 -3.81 0.98 -19.88
CA LEU A 226 -4.68 0.70 -18.73
C LEU A 226 -4.41 1.67 -17.58
N VAL A 227 -3.14 1.98 -17.30
CA VAL A 227 -2.79 2.98 -16.28
C VAL A 227 -3.34 4.36 -16.65
N LYS A 228 -3.25 4.79 -17.93
CA LYS A 228 -3.83 6.06 -18.39
C LYS A 228 -5.34 6.11 -18.20
N GLU A 229 -6.04 5.00 -18.42
CA GLU A 229 -7.49 4.93 -18.18
C GLU A 229 -7.82 5.14 -16.71
N ILE A 230 -7.09 4.47 -15.82
CA ILE A 230 -7.26 4.63 -14.37
C ILE A 230 -6.93 6.06 -13.94
N VAL A 231 -5.84 6.65 -14.45
CA VAL A 231 -5.46 8.05 -14.19
C VAL A 231 -6.56 9.02 -14.57
N LYS A 232 -7.25 8.81 -15.71
CA LYS A 232 -8.39 9.65 -16.11
C LYS A 232 -9.50 9.59 -15.07
N VAL A 233 -9.85 8.40 -14.59
CA VAL A 233 -10.90 8.21 -13.56
C VAL A 233 -10.50 8.84 -12.23
N CYS A 234 -9.23 8.75 -11.81
CA CYS A 234 -8.75 9.39 -10.59
C CYS A 234 -8.76 10.93 -10.62
N ARG A 235 -8.75 11.53 -11.82
CA ARG A 235 -8.66 12.98 -12.06
C ARG A 235 -10.00 13.66 -12.40
N GLN A 236 -11.00 12.90 -12.85
CA GLN A 236 -12.40 13.35 -12.95
C GLN A 236 -12.95 13.54 -11.55
#